data_AF-A0A381FDD4-F1
#
_entry.id   AF-A0A381FDD4-F1
#
_cell.length_a   1.000
_cell.length_b   1.000
_cell.length_c   1.000
_cell.angle_alpha   90.00
_cell.angle_beta   90.00
_cell.angle_gamma   90.00
#
_symmetry.space_group_name_H-M   'P 1'
#
loop_
_entity.id
_entity.type
_entity.pdbx_description
1 polymer ?
#
loop_
_entity_poly.entity_id
_entity_poly.type
_entity_poly.pdbx_seq_one_letter_code
_entity_poly.pdbx_strand_id
1 'polypeptide(L)'
;MEAQLNIEVRSRILEYSLFIEGSINDLLLLNLGIYNEKEKTRLFSNKGKLTFQNKIDLLFDIEVLSKEENSEFELLMNIRNKFLHDLECNSFNILFNEKIKDNGLQNRFKKFLEEGQSISDEEACKKACYSLFQKNIDTIKKKNSENIKSIENKNKLFQVQNEQIIYYIDFIQELLNKVSIATENAELENPKVAILGEYILKILEESVQKLNSESRTNIYEEFFNSNENIKAAFGIKGELKELPKWDDFNLKNNHKSSN
;
A
#
# COMPACT_ATOMS: atom_id res chain seq x y z
N MET A 1 43.57 31.00 7.06
CA MET A 1 43.19 29.84 7.90
C MET A 1 42.39 28.92 7.00
N GLU A 2 42.94 27.77 6.62
CA GLU A 2 42.15 26.74 5.93
C GLU A 2 41.03 26.31 6.88
N ALA A 3 39.78 26.45 6.47
CA ALA A 3 38.64 26.02 7.26
C ALA A 3 38.73 24.49 7.43
N GLN A 4 39.03 24.03 8.65
CA GLN A 4 39.12 22.62 8.94
C GLN A 4 37.70 22.03 8.88
N LEU A 5 37.49 21.14 7.91
CA LEU A 5 36.20 20.50 7.70
C LEU A 5 35.79 19.67 8.92
N ASN A 6 34.56 19.84 9.40
CA ASN A 6 34.01 19.03 10.48
C ASN A 6 33.56 17.67 9.95
N ILE A 7 34.54 16.77 9.76
CA ILE A 7 34.31 15.44 9.19
C ILE A 7 33.33 14.62 10.02
N GLU A 8 33.38 14.72 11.35
CA GLU A 8 32.51 13.92 12.23
C GLU A 8 31.02 14.20 11.98
N VAL A 9 30.62 15.47 11.99
CA VAL A 9 29.20 15.85 11.78
C VAL A 9 28.75 15.53 10.36
N ARG A 10 29.60 15.80 9.37
CA ARG A 10 29.32 15.48 7.96
C ARG A 10 29.15 13.98 7.75
N SER A 11 30.00 13.16 8.34
CA SER A 11 29.91 11.69 8.27
C SER A 11 28.61 11.18 8.87
N ARG A 12 28.17 11.69 10.02
CA ARG A 12 26.88 11.29 10.62
C ARG A 12 25.69 11.68 9.75
N ILE A 13 25.67 12.92 9.24
CA ILE A 13 24.58 13.38 8.36
C ILE A 13 24.54 12.56 7.06
N LEU A 14 25.71 12.23 6.51
CA LEU A 14 25.83 11.36 5.35
C LEU A 14 25.28 9.96 5.65
N GLU A 15 25.66 9.35 6.77
CA GLU A 15 25.17 8.04 7.21
C GLU A 15 23.64 8.01 7.31
N TYR A 16 23.04 8.98 8.00
CA TYR A 16 21.59 9.11 8.12
C TYR A 16 20.92 9.22 6.76
N SER A 17 21.49 10.03 5.87
CA SER A 17 20.94 10.28 4.54
C SER A 17 20.99 9.05 3.64
N LEU A 18 22.12 8.32 3.65
CA LEU A 18 22.28 7.09 2.88
C LEU A 18 21.31 6.00 3.35
N PHE A 19 21.14 5.87 4.67
CA PHE A 19 20.21 4.90 5.23
C PHE A 19 18.77 5.21 4.85
N ILE A 20 18.34 6.48 5.00
CA ILE A 20 17.00 6.91 4.61
C ILE A 20 16.80 6.76 3.10
N GLU A 21 17.80 7.09 2.27
CA GLU A 21 17.71 6.94 0.82
C GLU A 21 17.50 5.49 0.39
N GLY A 22 18.26 4.55 0.98
CA GLY A 22 18.04 3.12 0.75
C GLY A 22 16.62 2.71 1.13
N SER A 23 16.18 3.12 2.32
CA SER A 23 14.88 2.75 2.89
C SER A 23 13.69 3.33 2.10
N ILE A 24 13.79 4.58 1.63
CA ILE A 24 12.78 5.23 0.78
C ILE A 24 12.69 4.56 -0.59
N ASN A 25 13.83 4.16 -1.16
CA ASN A 25 13.83 3.43 -2.42
C ASN A 25 13.11 2.08 -2.28
N ASP A 26 13.35 1.37 -1.18
CA ASP A 26 12.70 0.08 -0.93
C ASP A 26 11.20 0.25 -0.63
N LEU A 27 10.82 1.28 0.13
CA LEU A 27 9.41 1.66 0.33
C LEU A 27 8.72 1.96 -1.00
N LEU A 28 9.36 2.71 -1.91
CA LEU A 28 8.79 3.03 -3.22
C LEU A 28 8.61 1.78 -4.09
N LEU A 29 9.60 0.89 -4.14
CA LEU A 29 9.51 -0.38 -4.86
C LEU A 29 8.36 -1.26 -4.33
N LEU A 30 8.22 -1.36 -3.01
CA LEU A 30 7.11 -2.05 -2.37
C LEU A 30 5.76 -1.49 -2.80
N ASN A 31 5.63 -0.16 -2.86
CA ASN A 31 4.40 0.51 -3.28
C ASN A 31 4.10 0.37 -4.77
N LEU A 32 5.12 0.17 -5.62
CA LEU A 32 4.98 -0.10 -7.04
C LEU A 32 4.78 -1.59 -7.37
N GLY A 33 4.79 -2.46 -6.36
CA GLY A 33 4.67 -3.91 -6.56
C GLY A 33 5.90 -4.54 -7.23
N ILE A 34 7.07 -3.90 -7.15
CA ILE A 34 8.33 -4.42 -7.70
C ILE A 34 9.08 -5.11 -6.57
N TYR A 35 9.03 -6.45 -6.55
CA TYR A 35 9.63 -7.27 -5.51
C TYR A 35 10.89 -7.96 -6.01
N ASN A 36 11.99 -7.91 -5.23
CA ASN A 36 13.23 -8.66 -5.49
C ASN A 36 13.92 -8.39 -6.86
N GLU A 37 13.46 -7.40 -7.63
CA GLU A 37 13.99 -7.07 -8.95
C GLU A 37 14.61 -5.67 -9.04
N LYS A 38 14.96 -5.07 -7.89
CA LYS A 38 15.56 -3.73 -7.78
C LYS A 38 16.68 -3.51 -8.80
N GLU A 39 17.59 -4.48 -8.93
CA GLU A 39 18.74 -4.38 -9.84
C GLU A 39 18.37 -4.39 -11.33
N LYS A 40 17.24 -5.00 -11.69
CA LYS A 40 16.74 -5.03 -13.08
C LYS A 40 16.06 -3.72 -13.47
N THR A 41 15.69 -2.89 -12.49
CA THR A 41 15.01 -1.63 -12.77
C THR A 41 15.97 -0.58 -13.34
N ARG A 42 15.51 0.16 -14.35
CA ARG A 42 16.30 1.26 -14.94
C ARG A 42 16.36 2.49 -14.03
N LEU A 43 15.34 2.71 -13.21
CA LEU A 43 15.18 3.95 -12.44
C LEU A 43 15.54 3.81 -10.95
N PHE A 44 15.45 2.59 -10.38
CA PHE A 44 15.61 2.34 -8.93
C PHE A 44 16.79 1.43 -8.58
N SER A 45 17.57 0.99 -9.58
CA SER A 45 18.84 0.30 -9.35
C SER A 45 19.93 1.27 -8.89
N ASN A 46 21.11 0.76 -8.55
CA ASN A 46 22.26 1.58 -8.18
C ASN A 46 22.75 2.52 -9.31
N LYS A 47 22.30 2.27 -10.55
CA LYS A 47 22.56 3.12 -11.74
C LYS A 47 21.35 4.01 -12.08
N GLY A 48 20.34 4.03 -11.21
CA GLY A 48 19.11 4.78 -11.38
C GLY A 48 19.37 6.27 -11.47
N LYS A 49 18.54 6.96 -12.26
CA LYS A 49 18.64 8.42 -12.48
C LYS A 49 17.75 9.23 -11.54
N LEU A 50 16.91 8.57 -10.73
CA LEU A 50 16.02 9.27 -9.81
C LEU A 50 16.80 9.75 -8.61
N THR A 51 16.76 11.06 -8.39
CA THR A 51 17.30 11.67 -7.18
C THR A 51 16.45 11.29 -5.97
N PHE A 52 17.02 11.38 -4.78
CA PHE A 52 16.29 11.14 -3.55
C PHE A 52 15.04 12.04 -3.42
N GLN A 53 15.12 13.31 -3.83
CA GLN A 53 13.97 14.21 -3.87
C GLN A 53 12.87 13.65 -4.78
N ASN A 54 13.20 13.19 -5.99
CA ASN A 54 12.20 12.61 -6.88
C ASN A 54 11.54 11.36 -6.28
N LYS A 55 12.26 10.56 -5.50
CA LYS A 55 11.67 9.38 -4.83
C LYS A 55 10.67 9.80 -3.75
N ILE A 56 10.96 10.86 -3.00
CA ILE A 56 10.05 11.43 -1.99
C ILE A 56 8.81 12.02 -2.67
N ASP A 57 9.01 12.85 -3.70
CA ASP A 57 7.92 13.46 -4.46
C ASP A 57 6.99 12.39 -5.02
N LEU A 58 7.54 11.32 -5.60
CA LEU A 58 6.75 10.18 -6.08
C LEU A 58 5.96 9.51 -4.96
N LEU A 59 6.53 9.31 -3.78
CA LEU A 59 5.82 8.74 -2.63
C LEU A 59 4.69 9.66 -2.14
N PHE A 60 4.86 10.98 -2.24
CA PHE A 60 3.82 11.95 -1.93
C PHE A 60 2.72 11.96 -2.99
N ASP A 61 3.07 11.95 -4.27
CA ASP A 61 2.15 11.96 -5.41
C ASP A 61 1.26 10.71 -5.44
N ILE A 62 1.79 9.55 -5.03
CA ILE A 62 1.01 8.31 -4.88
C ILE A 62 0.35 8.17 -3.50
N GLU A 63 0.28 9.27 -2.74
CA GLU A 63 -0.40 9.39 -1.43
C GLU A 63 0.11 8.40 -0.36
N VAL A 64 1.38 7.98 -0.43
CA VAL A 64 2.00 7.16 0.62
C VAL A 64 2.43 8.04 1.79
N LEU A 65 3.02 9.19 1.49
CA LEU A 65 3.44 10.17 2.49
C LEU A 65 2.38 11.25 2.63
N SER A 66 2.07 11.60 3.87
CA SER A 66 1.33 12.83 4.18
C SER A 66 2.21 14.06 3.93
N LYS A 67 1.58 15.23 3.91
CA LYS A 67 2.28 16.51 3.70
C LYS A 67 3.33 16.76 4.79
N GLU A 68 3.01 16.42 6.02
CA GLU A 68 3.89 16.56 7.17
C GLU A 68 5.09 15.61 7.03
N GLU A 69 4.85 14.33 6.78
CA GLU A 69 5.92 13.33 6.58
C GLU A 69 6.83 13.73 5.42
N ASN A 70 6.27 14.16 4.28
CA ASN A 70 7.02 14.65 3.13
C ASN A 70 7.95 15.81 3.50
N SER A 71 7.43 16.81 4.21
CA SER A 71 8.22 17.97 4.65
C SER A 71 9.35 17.59 5.62
N GLU A 72 9.25 16.48 6.36
CA GLU A 72 10.28 16.01 7.29
C GLU A 72 11.44 15.34 6.54
N PHE A 73 11.14 14.57 5.49
CA PHE A 73 12.16 14.04 4.60
C PHE A 73 12.90 15.14 3.82
N GLU A 74 12.17 16.15 3.32
CA GLU A 74 12.78 17.32 2.68
C GLU A 74 13.68 18.10 3.63
N LEU A 75 13.29 18.24 4.90
CA LEU A 75 14.10 18.91 5.92
C LEU A 75 15.46 18.22 6.07
N LEU A 76 15.49 16.89 6.20
CA LEU A 76 16.74 16.13 6.29
C LEU A 76 17.61 16.33 5.05
N MET A 77 17.01 16.46 3.86
CA MET A 77 17.75 16.70 2.62
C MET A 77 18.33 18.07 2.50
N ASN A 78 17.60 19.09 2.93
CA ASN A 78 18.13 20.44 2.95
C ASN A 78 19.34 20.53 3.88
N ILE A 79 19.28 19.87 5.05
CA ILE A 79 20.42 19.77 5.97
C ILE A 79 21.59 19.03 5.30
N ARG A 80 21.35 17.83 4.74
CA ARG A 80 22.37 17.04 4.04
C ARG A 80 23.05 17.82 2.93
N ASN A 81 22.28 18.50 2.08
CA ASN A 81 22.80 19.23 0.94
C ASN A 81 23.71 20.38 1.38
N LYS A 82 23.33 21.10 2.45
CA LYS A 82 24.17 22.15 3.02
C LYS A 82 25.45 21.57 3.60
N PHE A 83 25.38 20.58 4.48
CA PHE A 83 26.57 20.01 5.12
C PHE A 83 27.54 19.32 4.14
N LEU A 84 27.06 18.76 3.03
CA LEU A 84 27.91 18.05 2.08
C LEU A 84 28.42 18.90 0.92
N HIS A 85 27.68 19.92 0.48
CA HIS A 85 28.08 20.74 -0.67
C HIS A 85 28.65 22.11 -0.29
N ASP A 86 28.27 22.66 0.87
CA ASP A 86 28.80 23.94 1.34
C ASP A 86 30.04 23.71 2.22
N LEU A 87 31.22 24.09 1.73
CA LEU A 87 32.49 23.94 2.46
C LEU A 87 32.53 24.78 3.74
N GLU A 88 31.76 25.87 3.79
CA GLU A 88 31.68 26.75 4.95
C GLU A 88 30.73 26.19 6.03
N CYS A 89 29.79 25.31 5.66
CA CYS A 89 28.85 24.69 6.58
C CYS A 89 29.52 23.56 7.39
N ASN A 90 30.08 23.91 8.55
CA ASN A 90 30.78 22.96 9.43
C ASN A 90 30.14 22.78 10.81
N SER A 91 29.01 23.44 11.06
CA SER A 91 28.24 23.33 12.30
C SER A 91 26.77 23.69 12.06
N PHE A 92 25.88 23.23 12.93
CA PHE A 92 24.47 23.64 12.90
C PHE A 92 24.31 25.13 13.20
N ASN A 93 25.19 25.68 14.04
CA ASN A 93 25.26 27.12 14.26
C ASN A 93 25.51 27.91 12.97
N ILE A 94 26.38 27.42 12.07
CA ILE A 94 26.59 28.06 10.77
C ILE A 94 25.38 27.84 9.85
N LEU A 95 24.83 26.62 9.83
CA LEU A 95 23.65 26.28 9.03
C LEU A 95 22.47 27.23 9.32
N PHE A 96 22.24 27.56 10.59
CA PHE A 96 21.12 28.38 11.04
C PHE A 96 21.49 29.85 11.35
N ASN A 97 22.71 30.30 10.98
CA ASN A 97 23.13 31.68 11.21
C ASN A 97 22.41 32.68 10.27
N GLU A 98 22.26 33.93 10.72
CA GLU A 98 21.46 34.99 10.10
C GLU A 98 21.84 35.36 8.65
N LYS A 99 23.03 34.97 8.17
CA LYS A 99 23.42 35.16 6.76
C LYS A 99 22.66 34.23 5.80
N ILE A 100 22.09 33.14 6.29
CA ILE A 100 21.31 32.15 5.54
C ILE A 100 19.86 32.25 6.05
N LYS A 101 19.14 33.31 5.66
CA LYS A 101 17.75 33.57 6.10
C LYS A 101 16.73 32.59 5.49
N ASP A 102 16.85 31.30 5.77
CA ASP A 102 15.75 30.36 5.56
C ASP A 102 15.00 30.14 6.89
N ASN A 103 14.20 31.15 7.27
CA ASN A 103 13.36 31.09 8.46
C ASN A 103 12.40 29.88 8.42
N GLY A 104 12.07 29.38 7.23
CA GLY A 104 11.22 28.20 7.03
C GLY A 104 11.94 26.91 7.45
N LEU A 105 13.20 26.73 7.05
CA LEU A 105 14.03 25.61 7.48
C LEU A 105 14.20 25.59 9.00
N GLN A 106 14.52 26.74 9.58
CA GLN A 106 14.76 26.89 11.01
C GLN A 106 13.51 26.55 11.83
N ASN A 107 12.34 27.04 11.44
CA ASN A 107 11.09 26.79 12.15
C ASN A 107 10.64 25.33 12.06
N ARG A 108 10.88 24.67 10.92
CA ARG A 108 10.63 23.23 10.78
C ARG A 108 11.57 22.41 11.67
N PHE A 109 12.86 22.78 11.72
CA PHE A 109 13.85 22.09 12.55
C PHE A 109 13.61 22.23 14.05
N LYS A 110 13.16 23.41 14.51
CA LYS A 110 12.85 23.66 15.93
C LYS A 110 11.85 22.68 16.54
N LYS A 111 10.99 22.05 15.73
CA LYS A 111 10.05 21.02 16.19
C LYS A 111 10.72 19.76 16.75
N PHE A 112 12.01 19.57 16.45
CA PHE A 112 12.80 18.41 16.86
C PHE A 112 13.74 18.71 18.05
N LEU A 113 13.80 19.96 18.51
CA LEU A 113 14.52 20.33 19.72
C LEU A 113 13.67 19.97 20.96
N GLU A 114 14.33 19.54 22.03
CA GLU A 114 13.65 19.32 23.31
C GLU A 114 13.27 20.66 23.96
N GLU A 115 12.29 20.63 24.85
CA GLU A 115 11.83 21.84 25.54
C GLU A 115 12.97 22.50 26.33
N GLY A 116 13.16 23.80 26.12
CA GLY A 116 14.26 24.58 26.71
C GLY A 116 15.59 24.55 25.95
N GLN A 117 15.72 23.76 24.88
CA GLN A 117 16.90 23.77 24.02
C GLN A 117 16.89 24.91 23.00
N SER A 118 18.08 25.40 22.65
CA SER A 118 18.26 26.46 21.66
C SER A 118 18.90 25.91 20.39
N ILE A 119 18.54 26.51 19.25
CA ILE A 119 19.17 26.24 17.96
C ILE A 119 20.61 26.79 17.85
N SER A 120 21.02 27.58 18.85
CA SER A 120 22.41 28.04 19.00
C SER A 120 23.30 27.04 19.75
N ASP A 121 22.71 25.99 20.32
CA ASP A 121 23.44 24.90 20.97
C ASP A 121 23.69 23.79 19.94
N GLU A 122 24.98 23.57 19.64
CA GLU A 122 25.42 22.60 18.65
C GLU A 122 25.08 21.16 19.06
N GLU A 123 25.20 20.82 20.34
CA GLU A 123 24.88 19.45 20.81
C GLU A 123 23.37 19.20 20.80
N ALA A 124 22.57 20.21 21.16
CA ALA A 124 21.13 20.13 21.01
C ALA A 124 20.72 19.95 19.54
N CYS A 125 21.36 20.66 18.61
CA CYS A 125 21.08 20.51 17.18
C CYS A 125 21.50 19.13 16.65
N LYS A 126 22.64 18.57 17.08
CA LYS A 126 23.04 17.20 16.74
C LYS A 126 21.99 16.18 17.20
N LYS A 127 21.49 16.32 18.44
CA LYS A 127 20.42 15.47 18.99
C LYS A 127 19.13 15.63 18.19
N ALA A 128 18.68 16.86 17.92
CA ALA A 128 17.49 17.12 17.14
C ALA A 128 17.58 16.57 15.71
N CYS A 129 18.75 16.65 15.07
CA CYS A 129 19.00 16.04 13.77
C CYS A 129 18.88 14.52 13.82
N TYR A 130 19.36 13.90 14.90
CA TYR A 130 19.18 12.47 15.13
C TYR A 130 17.70 12.11 15.40
N SER A 131 16.97 12.91 16.16
CA SER A 131 15.52 12.74 16.37
C SER A 131 14.73 12.86 15.08
N LEU A 132 15.09 13.79 14.18
CA LEU A 132 14.52 13.89 12.84
C LEU A 132 14.78 12.61 12.04
N PHE A 133 16.01 12.10 12.06
CA PHE A 133 16.34 10.83 11.42
C PHE A 133 15.51 9.67 11.99
N GLN A 134 15.43 9.52 13.32
CA GLN A 134 14.63 8.48 13.96
C GLN A 134 13.15 8.57 13.58
N LYS A 135 12.58 9.78 13.57
CA LYS A 135 11.19 9.98 13.15
C LYS A 135 10.97 9.54 11.70
N ASN A 136 11.87 9.91 10.79
CA ASN A 136 11.80 9.49 9.39
C ASN A 136 11.87 7.95 9.25
N ILE A 137 12.70 7.28 10.06
CA ILE A 137 12.76 5.81 10.12
C ILE A 137 11.44 5.22 10.59
N ASP A 138 10.87 5.76 11.66
CA ASP A 138 9.63 5.24 12.23
C ASP A 138 8.44 5.44 11.28
N THR A 139 8.42 6.55 10.55
CA THR A 139 7.50 6.78 9.43
C THR A 139 7.63 5.68 8.38
N ILE A 140 8.85 5.38 7.91
CA ILE A 140 9.07 4.31 6.91
C ILE A 140 8.60 2.95 7.44
N LYS A 141 8.95 2.59 8.68
CA LYS A 141 8.52 1.33 9.31
C LYS A 141 7.00 1.23 9.37
N LYS A 142 6.33 2.31 9.79
CA LYS A 142 4.87 2.38 9.84
C LYS A 142 4.26 2.14 8.45
N LYS A 143 4.72 2.86 7.42
CA LYS A 143 4.22 2.71 6.04
C LYS A 143 4.47 1.29 5.49
N ASN A 144 5.62 0.69 5.79
CA ASN A 144 5.90 -0.70 5.43
C ASN A 144 4.90 -1.66 6.09
N SER A 145 4.60 -1.48 7.38
CA SER A 145 3.65 -2.33 8.10
C SER A 145 2.23 -2.21 7.55
N GLU A 146 1.81 -0.99 7.16
CA GLU A 146 0.51 -0.74 6.52
C GLU A 146 0.43 -1.43 5.15
N ASN A 147 1.49 -1.36 4.36
CA ASN A 147 1.57 -2.06 3.07
C ASN A 147 1.52 -3.58 3.22
N ILE A 148 2.24 -4.15 4.18
CA ILE A 148 2.22 -5.60 4.44
C ILE A 148 0.79 -6.04 4.78
N LYS A 149 0.10 -5.33 5.68
CA LYS A 149 -1.31 -5.61 6.02
C LYS A 149 -2.23 -5.51 4.80
N SER A 150 -2.02 -4.50 3.95
CA SER A 150 -2.80 -4.33 2.71
C SER A 150 -2.60 -5.52 1.76
N ILE A 151 -1.36 -6.00 1.60
CA ILE A 151 -1.04 -7.18 0.79
C ILE A 151 -1.67 -8.45 1.39
N GLU A 152 -1.59 -8.63 2.70
CA GLU A 152 -2.23 -9.78 3.38
C GLU A 152 -3.74 -9.79 3.17
N ASN A 153 -4.40 -8.63 3.26
CA ASN A 153 -5.84 -8.51 3.02
C ASN A 153 -6.20 -8.82 1.56
N LYS A 154 -5.39 -8.37 0.59
CA LYS A 154 -5.54 -8.76 -0.83
C LYS A 154 -5.43 -10.27 -1.00
N ASN A 155 -4.43 -10.88 -0.39
CA ASN A 155 -4.21 -12.32 -0.51
C ASN A 155 -5.38 -13.13 0.08
N LYS A 156 -5.92 -12.70 1.23
CA LYS A 156 -7.12 -13.31 1.82
C LYS A 156 -8.33 -13.22 0.88
N LEU A 157 -8.56 -12.06 0.25
CA LEU A 157 -9.63 -11.89 -0.73
C LEU A 157 -9.46 -12.88 -1.90
N PHE A 158 -8.26 -12.97 -2.47
CA PHE A 158 -7.99 -13.90 -3.57
C PHE A 158 -8.15 -15.37 -3.16
N GLN A 159 -7.74 -15.73 -1.95
CA GLN A 159 -7.94 -17.09 -1.42
C GLN A 159 -9.43 -17.44 -1.37
N VAL A 160 -10.25 -16.56 -0.80
CA VAL A 160 -11.71 -16.76 -0.74
C VAL A 160 -12.33 -16.85 -2.14
N GLN A 161 -11.93 -15.97 -3.06
CA GLN A 161 -12.40 -16.02 -4.45
C GLN A 161 -12.04 -17.35 -5.11
N ASN A 162 -10.81 -17.82 -4.93
CA ASN A 162 -10.35 -19.09 -5.49
C ASN A 162 -11.12 -20.28 -4.90
N GLU A 163 -11.35 -20.31 -3.59
CA GLU A 163 -12.17 -21.34 -2.94
C GLU A 163 -13.60 -21.38 -3.52
N GLN A 164 -14.19 -20.21 -3.77
CA GLN A 164 -15.52 -20.13 -4.35
C GLN A 164 -15.55 -20.58 -5.82
N ILE A 165 -14.53 -20.22 -6.61
CA ILE A 165 -14.39 -20.70 -7.99
C ILE A 165 -14.26 -22.22 -8.00
N ILE A 166 -13.43 -22.79 -7.12
CA ILE A 166 -13.27 -24.25 -7.00
C ILE A 166 -14.60 -24.91 -6.66
N TYR A 167 -15.34 -24.37 -5.68
CA TYR A 167 -16.67 -24.88 -5.32
C TYR A 167 -17.63 -24.90 -6.53
N TYR A 168 -17.68 -23.81 -7.31
CA TYR A 168 -18.55 -23.77 -8.50
C TYR A 168 -18.10 -24.74 -9.60
N ILE A 169 -16.79 -24.92 -9.79
CA ILE A 169 -16.26 -25.92 -10.73
C ILE A 169 -16.70 -27.32 -10.31
N ASP A 170 -16.50 -27.69 -9.05
CA ASP A 170 -16.89 -29.00 -8.50
C ASP A 170 -18.40 -29.22 -8.63
N PHE A 171 -19.20 -28.19 -8.32
CA PHE A 171 -20.65 -28.23 -8.45
C PHE A 171 -21.11 -28.44 -9.90
N ILE A 172 -20.55 -27.69 -10.85
CA ILE A 172 -20.86 -27.84 -12.28
C ILE A 172 -20.47 -29.23 -12.76
N GLN A 173 -19.30 -29.73 -12.33
CA GLN A 173 -18.84 -31.07 -12.68
C GLN A 173 -19.78 -32.15 -12.13
N GLU A 174 -20.22 -32.05 -10.87
CA GLU A 174 -21.20 -32.96 -10.27
C GLU A 174 -22.52 -32.96 -11.07
N LEU A 175 -23.03 -31.78 -11.41
CA LEU A 175 -24.26 -31.62 -12.19
C LEU A 175 -24.12 -32.25 -13.58
N LEU A 176 -23.04 -31.94 -14.31
CA LEU A 176 -22.78 -32.52 -15.62
C LEU A 176 -22.69 -34.04 -15.56
N ASN A 177 -22.07 -34.59 -14.52
CA ASN A 177 -21.96 -36.04 -14.34
C ASN A 177 -23.34 -36.68 -14.11
N LYS A 178 -24.19 -36.08 -13.27
CA LYS A 178 -25.58 -36.55 -13.04
C LYS A 178 -26.39 -36.54 -14.33
N VAL A 179 -26.29 -35.47 -15.11
CA VAL A 179 -26.99 -35.36 -16.41
C VAL A 179 -26.44 -36.40 -17.40
N SER A 180 -25.12 -36.58 -17.50
CA SER A 180 -24.52 -37.59 -18.39
C SER A 180 -25.02 -38.99 -18.06
N ILE A 181 -24.97 -39.39 -16.79
CA ILE A 181 -25.47 -40.70 -16.31
C ILE A 181 -26.96 -40.85 -16.62
N ALA A 182 -27.77 -39.82 -16.41
CA ALA A 182 -29.19 -39.85 -16.72
C ALA A 182 -29.44 -40.06 -18.23
N THR A 183 -28.67 -39.40 -19.09
CA THR A 183 -28.79 -39.51 -20.55
C THR A 183 -28.26 -40.82 -21.10
N GLU A 184 -27.14 -41.34 -20.58
CA GLU A 184 -26.52 -42.59 -21.04
C GLU A 184 -27.38 -43.81 -20.74
N ASN A 185 -28.08 -43.81 -19.61
CA ASN A 185 -28.93 -44.92 -19.18
C ASN A 185 -30.35 -44.87 -19.76
N ALA A 186 -30.68 -43.84 -20.54
CA ALA A 186 -32.03 -43.66 -21.06
C ALA A 186 -32.22 -44.31 -22.44
N GLU A 187 -33.34 -45.01 -22.60
CA GLU A 187 -33.77 -45.47 -23.92
C GLU A 187 -34.38 -44.30 -24.69
N LEU A 188 -33.79 -43.96 -25.85
CA LEU A 188 -34.15 -42.76 -26.63
C LEU A 188 -35.32 -42.97 -27.60
N GLU A 189 -36.18 -43.96 -27.33
CA GLU A 189 -37.38 -44.22 -28.11
C GLU A 189 -38.55 -43.34 -27.65
N ASN A 190 -39.40 -42.90 -28.58
CA ASN A 190 -40.63 -42.17 -28.25
C ASN A 190 -41.62 -43.16 -27.56
N PRO A 191 -42.18 -42.90 -26.34
CA PRO A 191 -42.25 -41.63 -25.59
C PRO A 191 -41.26 -41.46 -24.43
N LYS A 192 -40.29 -42.37 -24.26
CA LYS A 192 -39.34 -42.40 -23.13
C LYS A 192 -38.42 -41.16 -23.08
N VAL A 193 -38.26 -40.47 -24.21
CA VAL A 193 -37.57 -39.16 -24.29
C VAL A 193 -38.23 -38.09 -23.40
N ALA A 194 -39.57 -38.07 -23.31
CA ALA A 194 -40.28 -37.11 -22.45
C ALA A 194 -39.98 -37.36 -20.97
N ILE A 195 -39.93 -38.64 -20.56
CA ILE A 195 -39.60 -39.07 -19.19
C ILE A 195 -38.17 -38.67 -18.83
N LEU A 196 -37.21 -38.83 -19.76
CA LEU A 196 -35.84 -38.34 -19.57
C LEU A 196 -35.80 -36.82 -19.37
N GLY A 197 -36.57 -36.06 -20.15
CA GLY A 197 -36.67 -34.60 -20.00
C GLY A 197 -37.14 -34.18 -18.60
N GLU A 198 -38.20 -34.82 -18.08
CA GLU A 198 -38.69 -34.56 -16.71
C GLU A 198 -37.64 -34.92 -15.65
N TYR A 199 -36.90 -36.02 -15.84
CA TYR A 199 -35.86 -36.43 -14.90
C TYR A 199 -34.67 -35.46 -14.88
N ILE A 200 -34.21 -34.99 -16.05
CA ILE A 200 -33.16 -33.97 -16.16
C ILE A 200 -33.62 -32.67 -15.50
N LEU A 201 -34.87 -32.25 -15.71
CA LEU A 201 -35.43 -31.06 -15.08
C LEU A 201 -35.36 -31.16 -13.55
N LYS A 202 -35.73 -32.32 -12.99
CA LYS A 202 -35.62 -32.58 -11.57
C LYS A 202 -34.18 -32.49 -11.05
N ILE A 203 -33.20 -33.04 -11.78
CA ILE A 203 -31.77 -32.92 -11.44
C ILE A 203 -31.34 -31.43 -11.39
N LEU A 204 -31.81 -30.62 -12.33
CA LEU A 204 -31.50 -29.20 -12.39
C LEU A 204 -32.14 -28.45 -11.20
N GLU A 205 -33.40 -28.72 -10.90
CA GLU A 205 -34.12 -28.11 -9.76
C GLU A 205 -33.44 -28.43 -8.42
N GLU A 206 -33.09 -29.70 -8.18
CA GLU A 206 -32.38 -30.13 -6.98
C GLU A 206 -30.99 -29.45 -6.87
N SER A 207 -30.28 -29.35 -7.99
CA SER A 207 -28.98 -28.68 -8.05
C SER A 207 -29.09 -27.18 -7.73
N VAL A 208 -30.10 -26.49 -8.27
CA VAL A 208 -30.37 -25.07 -7.97
C VAL A 208 -30.73 -24.88 -6.50
N GLN A 209 -31.54 -25.76 -5.91
CA GLN A 209 -31.87 -25.70 -4.49
C GLN A 209 -30.63 -25.89 -3.62
N LYS A 210 -29.78 -26.89 -3.93
CA LYS A 210 -28.51 -27.13 -3.26
C LYS A 210 -27.63 -25.87 -3.30
N LEU A 211 -27.42 -25.30 -4.49
CA LEU A 211 -26.64 -24.08 -4.69
C LEU A 211 -27.14 -22.91 -3.83
N ASN A 212 -28.44 -22.69 -3.79
CA ASN A 212 -29.03 -21.60 -3.01
C ASN A 212 -28.94 -21.83 -1.49
N SER A 213 -29.00 -23.09 -1.04
CA SER A 213 -28.91 -23.45 0.38
C SER A 213 -27.47 -23.47 0.91
N GLU A 214 -26.50 -23.80 0.05
CA GLU A 214 -25.08 -23.91 0.39
C GLU A 214 -24.27 -22.68 0.03
N SER A 215 -24.83 -21.73 -0.74
CA SER A 215 -24.17 -20.45 -1.04
C SER A 215 -23.81 -19.76 0.28
N ARG A 216 -22.53 -19.86 0.64
CA ARG A 216 -22.00 -19.33 1.91
C ARG A 216 -22.39 -17.86 2.03
N THR A 217 -22.81 -17.47 3.24
CA THR A 217 -23.10 -16.10 3.62
C THR A 217 -21.92 -15.20 3.25
N ASN A 218 -22.10 -14.51 2.14
CA ASN A 218 -21.57 -13.22 1.73
C ASN A 218 -20.30 -12.71 2.41
N ILE A 219 -19.18 -13.43 2.25
CA ILE A 219 -17.84 -12.93 2.63
C ILE A 219 -17.52 -11.63 1.88
N TYR A 220 -18.15 -11.41 0.73
CA TYR A 220 -18.13 -10.13 0.04
C TYR A 220 -18.86 -9.02 0.80
N GLU A 221 -19.96 -9.29 1.52
CA GLU A 221 -20.50 -8.29 2.47
C GLU A 221 -19.46 -7.94 3.52
N GLU A 222 -18.86 -8.92 4.19
CA GLU A 222 -17.88 -8.64 5.24
C GLU A 222 -16.65 -7.87 4.71
N PHE A 223 -16.20 -8.22 3.50
CA PHE A 223 -15.07 -7.56 2.84
C PHE A 223 -15.42 -6.16 2.32
N PHE A 224 -16.53 -6.00 1.58
CA PHE A 224 -16.95 -4.72 0.99
C PHE A 224 -17.70 -3.80 1.97
N ASN A 225 -18.08 -4.26 3.16
CA ASN A 225 -18.61 -3.39 4.22
C ASN A 225 -17.49 -2.71 5.03
N SER A 226 -16.22 -3.10 4.82
CA SER A 226 -15.07 -2.43 5.41
C SER A 226 -14.36 -1.53 4.40
N ASN A 227 -14.42 -0.23 4.64
CA ASN A 227 -13.69 0.78 3.87
C ASN A 227 -12.18 0.48 3.83
N GLU A 228 -11.60 -0.06 4.90
CA GLU A 228 -10.18 -0.43 4.93
C GLU A 228 -9.88 -1.61 4.01
N ASN A 229 -10.75 -2.61 3.96
CA ASN A 229 -10.60 -3.77 3.08
C ASN A 229 -10.73 -3.39 1.61
N ILE A 230 -11.67 -2.49 1.29
CA ILE A 230 -11.83 -1.93 -0.05
C ILE A 230 -10.59 -1.13 -0.45
N LYS A 231 -10.14 -0.21 0.40
CA LYS A 231 -8.91 0.56 0.16
C LYS A 231 -7.72 -0.36 -0.06
N ALA A 232 -7.57 -1.39 0.77
CA ALA A 232 -6.55 -2.39 0.62
C ALA A 232 -6.66 -3.09 -0.74
N ALA A 233 -7.80 -3.68 -1.09
CA ALA A 233 -8.01 -4.42 -2.34
C ALA A 233 -7.64 -3.62 -3.59
N PHE A 234 -8.12 -2.38 -3.68
CA PHE A 234 -7.93 -1.55 -4.86
C PHE A 234 -6.67 -0.67 -4.79
N GLY A 235 -5.91 -0.74 -3.70
CA GLY A 235 -4.71 0.09 -3.51
C GLY A 235 -5.01 1.58 -3.37
N ILE A 236 -6.19 1.94 -2.86
CA ILE A 236 -6.61 3.32 -2.66
C ILE A 236 -6.01 3.82 -1.34
N LYS A 237 -5.24 4.92 -1.41
CA LYS A 237 -4.49 5.47 -0.25
C LYS A 237 -5.11 6.73 0.36
N GLY A 238 -5.94 7.46 -0.40
CA GLY A 238 -6.71 8.61 0.07
C GLY A 238 -8.08 8.30 0.68
N GLU A 239 -8.91 9.33 0.84
CA GLU A 239 -10.31 9.18 1.25
C GLU A 239 -11.14 8.47 0.17
N LEU A 240 -11.99 7.52 0.58
CA LEU A 240 -12.93 6.88 -0.32
C LEU A 240 -14.04 7.87 -0.65
N LYS A 241 -13.97 8.55 -1.80
CA LYS A 241 -15.11 9.30 -2.34
C LYS A 241 -15.99 8.33 -3.13
N GLU A 242 -17.21 8.11 -2.63
CA GLU A 242 -18.33 7.46 -3.33
C GLU A 242 -17.96 6.17 -4.09
N LEU A 243 -17.56 5.12 -3.36
CA LEU A 243 -17.54 3.79 -3.94
C LEU A 243 -18.91 3.12 -3.83
N PRO A 244 -19.23 2.20 -4.77
CA PRO A 244 -20.44 1.42 -4.67
C PRO A 244 -20.37 0.54 -3.41
N LYS A 245 -21.38 0.63 -2.55
CA LYS A 245 -21.57 -0.25 -1.40
C LYS A 245 -21.94 -1.64 -1.90
N TRP A 246 -21.78 -2.66 -1.06
CA TRP A 246 -22.28 -3.99 -1.40
C TRP A 246 -23.76 -3.96 -1.85
N ASP A 247 -24.56 -3.11 -1.22
CA ASP A 247 -25.96 -2.88 -1.58
C ASP A 247 -26.17 -2.41 -3.03
N ASP A 248 -25.19 -1.69 -3.61
CA ASP A 248 -25.24 -1.24 -5.00
C ASP A 248 -25.04 -2.39 -6.01
N PHE A 249 -24.45 -3.50 -5.56
CA PHE A 249 -24.31 -4.74 -6.33
C PHE A 249 -25.41 -5.76 -6.05
N ASN A 250 -26.24 -5.52 -5.03
CA ASN A 250 -27.25 -6.47 -4.57
C ASN A 250 -28.51 -6.37 -5.43
N LEU A 251 -28.53 -7.12 -6.54
CA LEU A 251 -29.62 -7.17 -7.53
C LEU A 251 -31.01 -7.52 -6.94
N LYS A 252 -31.08 -8.06 -5.70
CA LYS A 252 -32.34 -8.37 -5.02
C LYS A 252 -33.15 -7.12 -4.62
N ASN A 253 -32.53 -5.95 -4.50
CA ASN A 253 -33.23 -4.72 -4.09
C ASN A 253 -33.88 -3.94 -5.25
N ASN A 254 -33.62 -4.31 -6.51
CA ASN A 254 -34.12 -3.57 -7.69
C ASN A 254 -35.59 -3.88 -8.08
N HIS A 255 -36.31 -4.69 -7.30
CA HIS A 255 -37.72 -5.00 -7.56
C HIS A 255 -38.73 -4.35 -6.60
N LYS A 256 -38.31 -3.42 -5.73
CA LYS A 256 -39.23 -2.77 -4.77
C LYS A 256 -39.62 -1.31 -5.07
N SER A 257 -39.22 -0.74 -6.21
CA SER A 257 -39.56 0.64 -6.58
C SER A 257 -40.31 0.74 -7.90
N SER A 258 -41.42 0.03 -8.02
CA SER A 258 -42.44 0.28 -9.05
C SER A 258 -43.78 -0.30 -8.59
N ASN A 259 -44.49 0.44 -7.74
CA ASN A 259 -45.94 0.37 -7.56
C ASN A 259 -46.42 1.69 -6.96
#